data_AF-A0ABD3F7J8-F1
#
_entry.id   AF-A0ABD3F7J8-F1
#
_cell.length_a   1.000
_cell.length_b   1.000
_cell.length_c   1.000
_cell.angle_alpha   90.00
_cell.angle_beta   90.00
_cell.angle_gamma   90.00
#
_symmetry.space_group_name_H-M   'P 1'
#
loop_
_entity.id
_entity.type
_entity.pdbx_description
1 polymer ?
#
loop_
_entity_poly.entity_id
_entity_poly.type
_entity_poly.pdbx_seq_one_letter_code
_entity_poly.pdbx_strand_id
1 'polypeptide(L)'
;MYVAGKVRSASRIVIVIHAVVLVAQFLTQARVQHNCVFITRGVAILLALFFQTMTFTSWFRRHFDRLLLVHYLVLDVVHQLPRFTFLMSSIEEETEEAASGESSINELTLFASQKCVRAMNLIFIVVIYITSGMRFTMAFICACWHLVVQILFAVVFCHACTWDDLDATSNCAMIAFCTLTAYHSERYVRQEFAVRLRVDEERKRREDLLETMLSVHIKERLKDN
;
A
#
# COMPACT_ATOMS: atom_id res chain seq x y z
N MET A 1 -2.99 -8.45 -19.06
CA MET A 1 -2.12 -7.25 -19.18
C MET A 1 -2.55 -6.09 -18.27
N TYR A 2 -3.85 -5.89 -18.01
CA TYR A 2 -4.37 -4.78 -17.19
C TYR A 2 -3.81 -4.70 -15.75
N VAL A 3 -3.72 -5.84 -15.04
CA VAL A 3 -3.26 -5.89 -13.63
C VAL A 3 -1.81 -5.43 -13.45
N ALA A 4 -0.91 -5.85 -14.34
CA ALA A 4 0.50 -5.41 -14.31
C ALA A 4 0.67 -3.93 -14.65
N GLY A 5 -0.25 -3.33 -15.40
CA GLY A 5 -0.30 -1.87 -15.60
C GLY A 5 -0.61 -1.14 -14.30
N LYS A 6 -1.62 -1.62 -13.55
CA LYS A 6 -2.04 -1.05 -12.27
C LYS A 6 -0.93 -1.13 -11.21
N VAL A 7 -0.27 -2.28 -11.08
CA VAL A 7 0.87 -2.47 -10.16
C VAL A 7 2.02 -1.51 -10.47
N ARG A 8 2.35 -1.34 -11.75
CA ARG A 8 3.41 -0.39 -12.17
C ARG A 8 3.02 1.05 -11.88
N SER A 9 1.74 1.42 -12.03
CA SER A 9 1.25 2.74 -11.65
C SER A 9 1.38 2.96 -10.14
N ALA A 10 1.02 1.98 -9.31
CA ALA A 10 1.17 2.06 -7.86
C ALA A 10 2.64 2.25 -7.44
N SER A 11 3.55 1.48 -8.03
CA SER A 11 4.99 1.61 -7.79
C SER A 11 5.52 3.00 -8.17
N ARG A 12 5.07 3.58 -9.30
CA ARG A 12 5.41 4.96 -9.67
C ARG A 12 4.89 5.99 -8.68
N ILE A 13 3.66 5.84 -8.18
CA ILE A 13 3.10 6.72 -7.17
C ILE A 13 3.97 6.71 -5.91
N VAL A 14 4.35 5.52 -5.44
CA VAL A 14 5.25 5.35 -4.28
C VAL A 14 6.60 6.04 -4.53
N ILE A 15 7.22 5.84 -5.70
CA ILE A 15 8.49 6.47 -6.07
C ILE A 15 8.37 8.00 -6.06
N VAL A 16 7.34 8.56 -6.71
CA VAL A 16 7.14 10.01 -6.79
C VAL A 16 6.93 10.61 -5.40
N ILE A 17 6.10 9.97 -4.57
CA ILE A 17 5.82 10.45 -3.21
C ILE A 17 7.09 10.47 -2.36
N HIS A 18 7.90 9.41 -2.40
CA HIS A 18 9.18 9.42 -1.68
C HIS A 18 10.19 10.41 -2.26
N ALA A 19 10.26 10.56 -3.59
CA ALA A 19 11.16 11.51 -4.22
C ALA A 19 10.80 12.96 -3.85
N VAL A 20 9.52 13.32 -3.89
CA VAL A 20 9.04 14.66 -3.49
C VAL A 20 9.39 14.95 -2.05
N VAL A 21 9.16 13.99 -1.14
CA VAL A 21 9.50 14.16 0.28
C VAL A 21 11.00 14.21 0.49
N LEU A 22 11.79 13.41 -0.22
CA LEU A 22 13.24 13.43 -0.15
C LEU A 22 13.82 14.78 -0.61
N VAL A 23 13.28 15.35 -1.71
CA VAL A 23 13.65 16.67 -2.20
C VAL A 23 13.26 17.76 -1.20
N ALA A 24 12.04 17.69 -0.65
CA ALA A 24 11.60 18.62 0.38
C ALA A 24 12.51 18.58 1.62
N GLN A 25 12.92 17.39 2.06
CA GLN A 25 13.88 17.22 3.16
C GLN A 25 15.25 17.78 2.82
N PHE A 26 15.75 17.54 1.60
CA PHE A 26 17.03 18.07 1.13
C PHE A 26 17.05 19.60 1.09
N LEU A 27 15.94 20.23 0.68
CA LEU A 27 15.84 21.68 0.60
C LEU A 27 15.68 22.36 1.97
N THR A 28 15.21 21.63 2.98
CA THR A 28 14.87 22.20 4.30
C THR A 28 15.92 21.92 5.38
N GLN A 29 16.77 20.90 5.24
CA GLN A 29 17.77 20.53 6.25
C GLN A 29 19.20 20.86 5.82
N ALA A 30 19.97 21.55 6.67
CA ALA A 30 21.38 21.88 6.41
C ALA A 30 22.36 20.70 6.64
N ARG A 31 21.93 19.62 7.32
CA ARG A 31 22.73 18.41 7.59
C ARG A 31 21.98 17.14 7.16
N VAL A 32 21.84 16.97 5.85
CA VAL A 32 21.04 15.87 5.24
C VAL A 32 21.71 14.49 5.37
N GLN A 33 23.04 14.43 5.45
CA GLN A 33 23.80 13.19 5.26
C GLN A 33 23.84 12.25 6.47
N HIS A 34 23.52 12.73 7.69
CA HIS A 34 23.51 11.90 8.90
C HIS A 34 22.11 11.45 9.35
N ASN A 35 21.06 11.82 8.60
CA ASN A 35 19.69 11.53 8.98
C ASN A 35 19.27 10.15 8.48
N CYS A 36 19.03 9.21 9.41
CA CYS A 36 18.50 7.86 9.12
C CYS A 36 17.22 7.92 8.25
N VAL A 37 16.43 8.98 8.39
CA VAL A 37 15.24 9.26 7.57
C VAL A 37 15.58 9.42 6.07
N PHE A 38 16.68 10.10 5.73
CA PHE A 38 17.07 10.26 4.33
C PHE A 38 17.46 8.92 3.70
N ILE A 39 18.23 8.11 4.44
CA ILE A 39 18.68 6.78 3.98
C ILE A 39 17.49 5.84 3.77
N THR A 40 16.58 5.75 4.75
CA THR A 40 15.40 4.88 4.66
C THR A 40 14.49 5.25 3.49
N ARG A 41 14.35 6.54 3.16
CA ARG A 41 13.62 7.01 1.98
C ARG A 41 14.33 6.67 0.68
N GLY A 42 15.65 6.81 0.61
CA GLY A 42 16.45 6.35 -0.52
C GLY A 42 16.31 4.85 -0.77
N VAL A 43 16.37 4.04 0.30
CA VAL A 43 16.15 2.58 0.25
C VAL A 43 14.74 2.26 -0.25
N ALA A 44 13.71 2.97 0.21
CA ALA A 44 12.34 2.77 -0.26
C ALA A 44 12.19 3.03 -1.78
N ILE A 45 12.83 4.08 -2.30
CA ILE A 45 12.85 4.39 -3.74
C ILE A 45 13.56 3.28 -4.51
N LEU A 46 14.73 2.85 -4.06
CA LEU A 46 15.49 1.77 -4.69
C LEU A 46 14.70 0.45 -4.70
N LEU A 47 14.05 0.11 -3.59
CA LEU A 47 13.20 -1.08 -3.49
C LEU A 47 12.01 -1.00 -4.46
N ALA A 48 11.37 0.16 -4.58
CA ALA A 48 10.27 0.37 -5.50
C ALA A 48 10.71 0.31 -6.98
N LEU A 49 11.87 0.89 -7.33
CA LEU A 49 12.45 0.79 -8.66
C LEU A 49 12.83 -0.65 -9.01
N PHE A 50 13.47 -1.36 -8.08
CA PHE A 50 13.82 -2.76 -8.25
C PHE A 50 12.59 -3.61 -8.48
N PHE A 51 11.54 -3.43 -7.68
CA PHE A 51 10.26 -4.09 -7.88
C PHE A 51 9.64 -3.74 -9.25
N GLN A 52 9.69 -2.47 -9.66
CA GLN A 52 9.23 -2.04 -10.97
C GLN A 52 9.95 -2.77 -12.10
N THR A 53 11.28 -2.93 -12.02
CA THR A 53 12.03 -3.70 -13.04
C THR A 53 11.64 -5.17 -13.07
N MET A 54 11.42 -5.79 -11.90
CA MET A 54 10.96 -7.17 -11.83
C MET A 54 9.62 -7.38 -12.54
N THR A 55 8.72 -6.39 -12.53
CA THR A 55 7.39 -6.54 -13.15
C THR A 55 7.41 -6.83 -14.66
N PHE A 56 8.53 -6.55 -15.35
CA PHE A 56 8.70 -6.83 -16.78
C PHE A 56 9.11 -8.28 -17.06
N THR A 57 9.57 -9.02 -16.05
CA THR A 57 10.01 -10.40 -16.22
C THR A 57 8.85 -11.38 -16.35
N SER A 58 9.03 -12.47 -17.10
CA SER A 58 8.04 -13.54 -17.21
C SER A 58 7.84 -14.29 -15.89
N TRP A 59 8.89 -14.38 -15.07
CA TRP A 59 8.87 -15.01 -13.75
C TRP A 59 7.91 -14.31 -12.78
N PHE A 60 7.82 -12.98 -12.86
CA PHE A 60 6.90 -12.19 -12.04
C PHE A 60 5.43 -12.59 -12.26
N ARG A 61 5.04 -12.94 -13.50
CA ARG A 61 3.66 -13.40 -13.78
C ARG A 61 3.32 -14.71 -13.08
N ARG A 62 4.30 -15.60 -12.89
CA ARG A 62 4.11 -16.91 -12.26
C ARG A 62 3.98 -16.82 -10.74
N HIS A 63 4.71 -15.90 -10.12
CA HIS A 63 4.74 -15.71 -8.65
C HIS A 63 4.12 -14.38 -8.20
N PHE A 64 3.22 -13.84 -9.01
CA PHE A 64 2.67 -12.49 -8.88
C PHE A 64 2.21 -12.16 -7.45
N ASP A 65 1.29 -12.97 -6.91
CA ASP A 65 0.70 -12.72 -5.59
C ASP A 65 1.75 -12.74 -4.47
N ARG A 66 2.70 -13.67 -4.52
CA ARG A 66 3.74 -13.82 -3.50
C ARG A 66 4.74 -12.68 -3.54
N LEU A 67 5.19 -12.29 -4.73
CA LEU A 67 6.16 -11.20 -4.90
C LEU A 67 5.56 -9.85 -4.52
N LEU A 68 4.28 -9.63 -4.85
CA LEU A 68 3.57 -8.42 -4.49
C LEU A 68 3.41 -8.32 -2.97
N LEU A 69 2.99 -9.41 -2.31
CA LEU A 69 2.88 -9.48 -0.85
C LEU A 69 4.24 -9.18 -0.20
N VAL A 70 5.29 -9.93 -0.56
CA VAL A 70 6.64 -9.75 0.02
C VAL A 70 7.15 -8.33 -0.18
N HIS A 71 6.96 -7.74 -1.38
CA HIS A 71 7.38 -6.37 -1.64
C HIS A 71 6.73 -5.37 -0.68
N TYR A 72 5.41 -5.43 -0.49
CA TYR A 72 4.72 -4.50 0.41
C TYR A 72 5.04 -4.77 1.89
N LEU A 73 5.26 -6.02 2.30
CA LEU A 73 5.72 -6.34 3.66
C LEU A 73 7.11 -5.75 3.95
N VAL A 74 8.03 -5.84 3.00
CA VAL A 74 9.38 -5.26 3.15
C VAL A 74 9.31 -3.74 3.10
N LEU A 75 8.53 -3.17 2.17
CA LEU A 75 8.35 -1.73 2.05
C LEU A 75 7.75 -1.13 3.33
N ASP A 76 6.81 -1.84 3.97
CA ASP A 76 6.23 -1.47 5.25
C ASP A 76 7.29 -1.30 6.34
N VAL A 77 8.15 -2.30 6.52
CA VAL A 77 9.23 -2.24 7.52
C VAL A 77 10.15 -1.05 7.24
N VAL A 78 10.49 -0.81 5.96
CA VAL A 78 11.33 0.34 5.56
C VAL A 78 10.65 1.68 5.85
N HIS A 79 9.31 1.78 5.73
CA HIS A 79 8.56 2.98 6.06
C HIS A 79 8.49 3.26 7.56
N GLN A 80 8.43 2.22 8.38
CA GLN A 80 8.34 2.35 9.83
C GLN A 80 9.70 2.59 10.50
N LEU A 81 10.81 2.12 9.90
CA LEU A 81 12.18 2.33 10.39
C LEU A 81 12.50 3.77 10.86
N PRO A 82 12.25 4.84 10.08
CA PRO A 82 12.57 6.19 10.54
C PRO A 82 11.77 6.62 11.78
N ARG A 83 10.56 6.09 11.98
CA ARG A 83 9.78 6.30 13.22
C ARG A 83 10.46 5.60 14.39
N PHE A 84 10.93 4.38 14.17
CA PHE A 84 11.55 3.54 15.19
C PHE A 84 12.87 4.12 15.67
N THR A 85 13.71 4.57 14.74
CA THR A 85 14.97 5.22 15.09
C THR A 85 14.75 6.53 15.84
N PHE A 86 13.67 7.26 15.52
CA PHE A 86 13.32 8.49 16.21
C PHE A 86 12.80 8.25 17.62
N LEU A 87 11.85 7.33 17.80
CA LEU A 87 11.34 6.98 19.13
C LEU A 87 12.45 6.44 20.03
N MET A 88 13.38 5.66 19.48
CA MET A 88 14.54 5.16 20.23
C MET A 88 15.48 6.31 20.65
N SER A 89 15.79 7.25 19.74
CA SER A 89 16.67 8.37 20.07
C SER A 89 16.05 9.31 21.11
N SER A 90 14.74 9.54 21.08
CA SER A 90 14.07 10.39 22.08
C SER A 90 14.07 9.79 23.49
N ILE A 91 14.02 8.46 23.61
CA ILE A 91 14.15 7.77 24.92
C ILE A 91 15.58 7.92 25.46
N GLU A 92 16.58 7.85 24.59
CA GLU A 92 17.98 8.07 24.96
C GLU A 92 18.23 9.54 25.33
N GLU A 93 17.67 10.49 24.59
CA GLU A 93 17.76 11.94 24.86
C GLU A 93 17.04 12.35 26.16
N GLU A 94 15.86 11.80 26.51
CA GLU A 94 15.23 12.07 27.83
C GLU A 94 16.12 11.64 29.02
N THR A 95 17.06 10.71 28.79
CA THR A 95 18.05 10.31 29.80
C THR A 95 19.24 11.28 29.89
N GLU A 96 19.54 12.03 28.82
CA GLU A 96 20.69 12.94 28.71
C GLU A 96 20.34 14.45 28.78
N GLU A 97 19.11 14.87 28.44
CA GLU A 97 18.63 16.26 28.40
C GLU A 97 18.53 16.95 29.77
N ALA A 98 18.86 16.26 30.86
CA ALA A 98 19.17 16.91 32.14
C ALA A 98 20.41 17.85 32.06
N ALA A 99 21.18 17.86 30.96
CA ALA A 99 22.50 18.48 30.93
C ALA A 99 22.75 19.65 29.94
N SER A 100 21.98 19.90 28.87
CA SER A 100 22.33 20.98 27.92
C SER A 100 21.18 21.51 27.05
N GLY A 101 20.76 22.75 27.32
CA GLY A 101 19.62 23.40 26.66
C GLY A 101 19.93 24.05 25.31
N GLU A 102 19.88 23.27 24.23
CA GLU A 102 19.94 23.77 22.85
C GLU A 102 18.81 23.14 21.98
N SER A 103 17.55 23.54 22.21
CA SER A 103 16.38 22.73 21.76
C SER A 103 15.55 23.25 20.56
N SER A 104 15.50 24.57 20.29
CA SER A 104 14.39 25.11 19.46
C SER A 104 14.40 24.78 17.95
N ILE A 105 15.56 24.66 17.30
CA ILE A 105 15.65 24.35 15.85
C ILE A 105 15.52 22.85 15.59
N ASN A 106 16.04 22.02 16.50
CA ASN A 106 15.91 20.57 16.42
C ASN A 106 14.45 20.17 16.61
N GLU A 107 13.75 20.72 17.59
CA GLU A 107 12.32 20.46 17.84
C GLU A 107 11.45 20.71 16.60
N LEU A 108 11.61 21.84 15.89
CA LEU A 108 10.76 22.16 14.73
C LEU A 108 10.98 21.18 13.56
N THR A 109 12.23 20.77 13.32
CA THR A 109 12.55 19.78 12.29
C THR A 109 12.09 18.38 12.67
N LEU A 110 12.08 18.05 13.96
CA LEU A 110 11.56 16.80 14.52
C LEU A 110 10.03 16.72 14.37
N PHE A 111 9.29 17.77 14.73
CA PHE A 111 7.84 17.84 14.54
C PHE A 111 7.44 17.70 13.06
N ALA A 112 8.19 18.30 12.14
CA ALA A 112 7.94 18.18 10.71
C ALA A 112 8.20 16.75 10.20
N SER A 113 9.26 16.09 10.70
CA SER A 113 9.60 14.72 10.36
C SER A 113 8.52 13.73 10.81
N GLN A 114 8.02 13.85 12.05
CA GLN A 114 7.01 12.96 12.60
C GLN A 114 5.66 13.08 11.85
N LYS A 115 5.23 14.30 11.52
CA LYS A 115 4.02 14.52 10.70
C LYS A 115 4.14 13.93 9.30
N CYS A 116 5.33 14.03 8.69
CA CYS A 116 5.60 13.44 7.39
C CYS A 116 5.55 11.91 7.45
N VAL A 117 6.12 11.29 8.49
CA VAL A 117 6.06 9.84 8.70
C VAL A 117 4.63 9.36 8.91
N ARG A 118 3.83 10.07 9.70
CA ARG A 118 2.39 9.77 9.88
C ARG A 118 1.62 9.84 8.56
N ALA A 119 1.80 10.90 7.78
CA ALA A 119 1.15 11.05 6.48
C ALA A 119 1.52 9.90 5.54
N MET A 120 2.79 9.48 5.55
CA MET A 120 3.26 8.36 4.73
C MET A 120 2.64 7.02 5.13
N ASN A 121 2.46 6.75 6.42
CA ASN A 121 1.79 5.52 6.87
C ASN A 121 0.33 5.46 6.40
N LEU A 122 -0.39 6.59 6.47
CA LEU A 122 -1.76 6.68 5.94
C LEU A 122 -1.80 6.49 4.42
N ILE A 123 -0.88 7.12 3.69
CA ILE A 123 -0.78 6.96 2.23
C ILE A 123 -0.44 5.51 1.88
N PHE A 124 0.44 4.86 2.64
CA PHE A 124 0.81 3.46 2.44
C PHE A 124 -0.40 2.53 2.56
N ILE A 125 -1.23 2.73 3.59
CA ILE A 125 -2.50 1.99 3.76
C ILE A 125 -3.42 2.20 2.54
N VAL A 126 -3.57 3.45 2.09
CA VAL A 126 -4.38 3.78 0.90
C VAL A 126 -3.81 3.12 -0.36
N VAL A 127 -2.48 3.13 -0.54
CA VAL A 127 -1.80 2.51 -1.68
C VAL A 127 -2.07 1.01 -1.73
N ILE A 128 -1.97 0.33 -0.58
CA ILE A 128 -2.23 -1.11 -0.43
C ILE A 128 -3.65 -1.46 -0.87
N TYR A 129 -4.67 -0.74 -0.43
CA TYR A 129 -6.06 -1.12 -0.70
C TYR A 129 -6.57 -0.65 -2.06
N ILE A 130 -6.18 0.54 -2.52
CA ILE A 130 -6.80 1.15 -3.70
C ILE A 130 -5.96 0.91 -4.97
N THR A 131 -4.65 1.18 -4.88
CA THR A 131 -3.80 1.30 -6.07
C THR A 131 -3.00 0.05 -6.39
N SER A 132 -2.66 -0.77 -5.39
CA SER A 132 -1.76 -1.92 -5.52
C SER A 132 -2.23 -2.97 -6.53
N GLY A 133 -3.54 -3.09 -6.76
CA GLY A 133 -4.13 -4.15 -7.58
C GLY A 133 -4.10 -5.53 -6.92
N MET A 134 -3.80 -5.60 -5.62
CA MET A 134 -3.91 -6.82 -4.82
C MET A 134 -5.36 -7.27 -4.66
N ARG A 135 -5.55 -8.57 -4.44
CA ARG A 135 -6.82 -9.11 -3.93
C ARG A 135 -7.05 -8.59 -2.51
N PHE A 136 -8.32 -8.41 -2.12
CA PHE A 136 -8.67 -7.94 -0.78
C PHE A 136 -7.99 -8.71 0.35
N THR A 137 -7.90 -10.04 0.25
CA THR A 137 -7.26 -10.88 1.27
C THR A 137 -5.78 -10.55 1.47
N MET A 138 -5.04 -10.30 0.38
CA MET A 138 -3.62 -9.96 0.45
C MET A 138 -3.42 -8.54 0.99
N ALA A 139 -4.26 -7.60 0.54
CA ALA A 139 -4.25 -6.23 1.08
C ALA A 139 -4.56 -6.20 2.58
N PHE A 140 -5.51 -7.01 3.03
CA PHE A 140 -5.85 -7.17 4.44
C PHE A 140 -4.69 -7.76 5.25
N ILE A 141 -4.02 -8.79 4.73
CA ILE A 141 -2.82 -9.35 5.39
C ILE A 141 -1.73 -8.28 5.53
N CYS A 142 -1.47 -7.48 4.49
CA CYS A 142 -0.50 -6.37 4.58
C CYS A 142 -0.91 -5.33 5.62
N ALA A 143 -2.19 -4.99 5.72
CA ALA A 143 -2.68 -4.03 6.70
C ALA A 143 -2.58 -4.56 8.14
N CYS A 144 -2.92 -5.83 8.37
CA CYS A 144 -2.71 -6.49 9.65
C CYS A 144 -1.22 -6.56 10.00
N TRP A 145 -0.36 -6.87 9.04
CA TRP A 145 1.08 -6.84 9.23
C TRP A 145 1.57 -5.45 9.65
N HIS A 146 1.12 -4.38 8.99
CA HIS A 146 1.45 -3.00 9.36
C HIS A 146 1.18 -2.72 10.85
N LEU A 147 0.00 -3.12 11.33
CA LEU A 147 -0.37 -2.98 12.74
C LEU A 147 0.47 -3.86 13.66
N VAL A 148 0.75 -5.10 13.26
CA VAL A 148 1.56 -6.03 14.06
C VAL A 148 2.98 -5.49 14.22
N VAL A 149 3.62 -5.00 13.16
CA VAL A 149 4.96 -4.41 13.24
C VAL A 149 4.96 -3.20 14.17
N GLN A 150 3.93 -2.36 14.07
CA GLN A 150 3.77 -1.18 14.91
C GLN A 150 3.59 -1.52 16.40
N ILE A 151 2.76 -2.53 16.71
CA ILE A 151 2.53 -3.01 18.09
C ILE A 151 3.77 -3.71 18.63
N LEU A 152 4.40 -4.58 17.83
CA LEU A 152 5.63 -5.27 18.23
C LEU A 152 6.73 -4.27 18.57
N PHE A 153 6.88 -3.22 17.77
CA PHE A 153 7.82 -2.15 18.09
C PHE A 153 7.49 -1.47 19.42
N ALA A 154 6.23 -1.12 19.66
CA ALA A 154 5.81 -0.53 20.92
C ALA A 154 6.17 -1.44 22.11
N VAL A 155 5.84 -2.73 22.03
CA VAL A 155 6.07 -3.68 23.13
C VAL A 155 7.56 -3.92 23.39
N VAL A 156 8.39 -4.00 22.34
CA VAL A 156 9.81 -4.35 22.45
C VAL A 156 10.67 -3.15 22.83
N PHE A 157 10.40 -1.98 22.25
CA PHE A 157 11.29 -0.82 22.36
C PHE A 157 10.72 0.32 23.20
N CYS A 158 9.39 0.40 23.35
CA CYS A 158 8.75 1.51 24.05
C CYS A 158 7.74 1.02 25.09
N HIS A 159 8.26 0.56 26.23
CA HIS A 159 7.45 0.01 27.33
C HIS A 159 6.43 1.00 27.93
N ALA A 160 6.57 2.30 27.70
CA ALA A 160 5.71 3.36 28.23
C ALA A 160 4.94 4.17 27.16
N CYS A 161 5.05 3.82 25.87
CA CYS A 161 4.39 4.59 24.81
C CYS A 161 2.85 4.55 24.94
N THR A 162 2.20 5.71 24.83
CA THR A 162 0.75 5.76 24.77
C THR A 162 0.24 5.41 23.36
N TRP A 163 -1.03 4.99 23.27
CA TRP A 163 -1.65 4.62 21.98
C TRP A 163 -1.71 5.79 20.99
N ASP A 164 -1.76 7.02 21.47
CA ASP A 164 -1.76 8.23 20.64
C ASP A 164 -0.37 8.55 20.08
N ASP A 165 0.70 8.29 20.84
CA ASP A 165 2.09 8.44 20.36
C ASP A 165 2.43 7.46 19.24
N LEU A 166 1.67 6.36 19.17
CA LEU A 166 1.74 5.36 18.11
C LEU A 166 0.85 5.70 16.92
N ASP A 167 0.04 6.77 16.93
CA ASP A 167 -0.97 7.07 15.90
C ASP A 167 -1.92 5.88 15.59
N ALA A 168 -2.02 4.93 16.51
CA ALA A 168 -2.68 3.64 16.29
C ALA A 168 -4.17 3.83 15.97
N THR A 169 -4.82 4.81 16.61
CA THR A 169 -6.22 5.18 16.37
C THR A 169 -6.47 5.59 14.92
N SER A 170 -5.62 6.47 14.38
CA SER A 170 -5.74 6.95 13.00
C SER A 170 -5.42 5.87 11.96
N ASN A 171 -4.44 5.02 12.22
CA ASN A 171 -4.11 3.87 11.37
C ASN A 171 -5.26 2.85 11.36
N CYS A 172 -5.80 2.49 12.52
CA CYS A 172 -6.94 1.59 12.64
C CYS A 172 -8.19 2.14 11.93
N ALA A 173 -8.49 3.43 12.10
CA ALA A 173 -9.61 4.07 11.40
C ALA A 173 -9.42 4.05 9.87
N MET A 174 -8.21 4.34 9.39
CA MET A 174 -7.89 4.29 7.96
C MET A 174 -7.98 2.87 7.40
N ILE A 175 -7.47 1.87 8.13
CA ILE A 175 -7.58 0.45 7.75
C ILE A 175 -9.04 0.02 7.70
N ALA A 176 -9.86 0.38 8.70
CA ALA A 176 -11.28 0.05 8.71
C ALA A 176 -12.01 0.66 7.51
N PHE A 177 -11.78 1.96 7.23
CA PHE A 177 -12.36 2.64 6.08
C PHE A 177 -11.92 2.03 4.75
N CYS A 178 -10.62 1.77 4.57
CA CYS A 178 -10.08 1.16 3.36
C CYS A 178 -10.56 -0.29 3.17
N THR A 179 -10.74 -1.02 4.28
CA THR A 179 -11.28 -2.39 4.26
C THR A 179 -12.73 -2.40 3.79
N LEU A 180 -13.58 -1.53 4.35
CA LEU A 180 -14.99 -1.43 3.95
C LEU A 180 -15.13 -1.04 2.49
N THR A 181 -14.42 0.00 2.06
CA THR A 181 -14.46 0.48 0.67
C THR A 181 -13.95 -0.57 -0.32
N ALA A 182 -12.81 -1.21 -0.03
CA ALA A 182 -12.26 -2.27 -0.87
C ALA A 182 -13.19 -3.49 -0.92
N TYR A 183 -13.75 -3.91 0.21
CA TYR A 183 -14.70 -5.03 0.30
C TYR A 183 -15.95 -4.78 -0.56
N HIS A 184 -16.56 -3.61 -0.44
CA HIS A 184 -17.72 -3.24 -1.26
C HIS A 184 -17.37 -3.17 -2.75
N SER A 185 -16.22 -2.59 -3.10
CA SER A 185 -15.79 -2.49 -4.49
C SER A 185 -15.56 -3.87 -5.13
N GLU A 186 -14.91 -4.80 -4.43
CA GLU A 186 -14.65 -6.14 -4.95
C GLU A 186 -15.93 -6.96 -5.04
N ARG A 187 -16.84 -6.82 -4.06
CA ARG A 187 -18.16 -7.47 -4.10
C ARG A 187 -18.99 -6.98 -5.29
N TYR A 188 -19.02 -5.67 -5.53
CA TYR A 188 -19.74 -5.09 -6.65
C TYR A 188 -19.24 -5.62 -7.99
N VAL A 189 -17.91 -5.62 -8.19
CA VAL A 189 -17.29 -6.16 -9.41
C VAL A 189 -17.62 -7.64 -9.60
N ARG A 190 -17.55 -8.46 -8.54
CA ARG A 190 -17.90 -9.89 -8.63
C ARG A 190 -19.38 -10.11 -8.96
N GLN A 191 -20.28 -9.29 -8.42
CA GLN A 191 -21.70 -9.34 -8.75
C GLN A 191 -21.94 -8.98 -10.22
N GLU A 192 -21.28 -7.93 -10.72
CA GLU A 192 -21.37 -7.53 -12.12
C GLU A 192 -20.89 -8.66 -13.06
N PHE A 193 -19.76 -9.30 -12.73
CA PHE A 193 -19.27 -10.48 -13.46
C PHE A 193 -20.28 -11.63 -13.46
N ALA A 194 -20.90 -11.93 -12.31
CA ALA A 194 -21.90 -12.98 -12.22
C ALA A 194 -23.15 -12.68 -13.05
N VAL A 195 -23.59 -11.41 -13.10
CA VAL A 195 -24.72 -10.99 -13.95
C VAL A 195 -24.37 -11.14 -15.43
N ARG A 196 -23.18 -10.70 -15.86
CA ARG A 196 -22.73 -10.86 -17.25
C ARG A 196 -22.65 -12.34 -17.66
N LEU A 197 -22.12 -13.19 -16.78
CA LEU A 197 -22.06 -14.63 -17.03
C LEU A 197 -23.46 -15.24 -17.19
N ARG A 198 -24.42 -14.86 -16.34
CA ARG A 198 -25.82 -15.32 -16.47
C ARG A 198 -26.45 -14.91 -17.80
N VAL A 199 -26.19 -13.69 -18.27
CA VAL A 199 -26.68 -13.23 -19.58
C VAL A 199 -26.09 -14.07 -20.71
N ASP A 200 -24.80 -14.38 -20.65
CA ASP A 200 -24.14 -15.22 -21.65
C ASP A 200 -24.65 -16.67 -21.62
N GLU A 201 -24.87 -17.23 -20.43
CA GLU A 201 -25.47 -18.56 -20.26
C GLU A 201 -26.91 -18.61 -20.78
N GLU A 202 -27.74 -17.60 -20.49
CA GLU A 202 -29.10 -17.51 -21.02
C GLU A 202 -29.09 -17.37 -22.55
N ARG A 203 -28.18 -16.55 -23.10
CA ARG A 203 -28.02 -16.41 -24.55
C ARG A 203 -27.68 -17.74 -25.19
N LYS A 204 -26.71 -18.47 -24.64
CA LYS A 204 -26.32 -19.80 -25.13
C LYS A 204 -27.49 -20.78 -25.06
N ARG A 205 -28.20 -20.82 -23.92
CA ARG A 205 -29.36 -21.71 -23.75
C ARG A 205 -30.47 -21.43 -24.77
N ARG A 206 -30.72 -20.15 -25.08
CA ARG A 206 -31.68 -19.76 -26.14
C ARG A 206 -31.18 -20.18 -27.52
N GLU A 207 -29.90 -20.02 -27.80
CA GLU A 207 -29.30 -20.47 -29.07
C GLU A 207 -29.39 -21.99 -29.25
N ASP A 208 -29.17 -22.78 -28.19
CA ASP A 208 -29.29 -24.25 -28.20
C ASP A 208 -30.77 -24.71 -28.39
N LEU A 209 -31.72 -24.02 -27.75
CA LEU A 209 -33.15 -24.29 -27.93
C LEU A 209 -33.61 -23.96 -29.37
N LEU A 210 -33.09 -22.88 -29.94
CA LEU A 210 -33.35 -22.52 -31.33
C LEU A 210 -32.79 -23.57 -32.32
N GLU A 211 -31.62 -24.14 -32.03
CA GLU A 211 -31.02 -25.20 -32.87
C GLU A 211 -31.81 -26.51 -32.85
N THR A 212 -32.47 -26.79 -31.73
CA THR A 212 -33.30 -28.00 -31.60
C THR A 212 -34.70 -27.84 -32.22
N MET A 213 -35.21 -26.61 -32.35
CA MET A 213 -36.56 -26.33 -32.88
C MET A 213 -36.60 -25.91 -34.35
N LEU A 214 -35.51 -25.35 -34.91
CA LEU A 214 -35.49 -24.78 -36.26
C LEU A 214 -34.27 -25.25 -37.04
N SER A 215 -34.45 -25.50 -38.34
CA SER A 215 -33.32 -25.81 -39.23
C SER A 215 -32.35 -24.62 -39.33
N VAL A 216 -31.05 -24.91 -39.45
CA VAL A 216 -29.95 -23.93 -39.41
C VAL A 216 -30.16 -22.76 -40.40
N HIS A 217 -30.74 -23.02 -41.57
CA HIS A 217 -31.00 -21.98 -42.58
C HIS A 217 -32.01 -20.92 -42.16
N ILE A 218 -33.04 -21.29 -41.37
CA ILE A 218 -34.06 -20.33 -40.88
C ILE A 218 -33.49 -19.50 -39.72
N LYS A 219 -32.63 -20.10 -38.89
CA LYS A 219 -31.95 -19.44 -37.77
C LYS A 219 -31.03 -18.30 -38.24
N GLU A 220 -30.23 -18.51 -39.28
CA GLU A 220 -29.34 -17.46 -39.80
C GLU A 220 -30.13 -16.28 -40.35
N ARG A 221 -31.23 -16.52 -41.08
CA ARG A 221 -32.12 -15.44 -41.56
C ARG A 221 -32.79 -14.63 -40.45
N LEU A 222 -33.02 -15.23 -39.28
CA LEU A 222 -33.56 -14.56 -38.09
C LEU A 222 -32.51 -13.78 -37.30
N LYS A 223 -31.21 -14.01 -37.56
CA LYS A 223 -30.10 -13.33 -36.88
C LYS A 223 -29.65 -12.07 -37.63
N ASP A 224 -29.90 -12.04 -38.94
CA ASP A 224 -29.53 -10.93 -39.84
C ASP A 224 -30.59 -9.83 -39.97
N ASN A 225 -31.84 -10.09 -39.55
CA ASN A 225 -32.94 -9.12 -39.45
C ASN A 225 -33.11 -8.62 -38.01
#